data_AF-A0A536AEU1-F1
#
_entry.id   AF-A0A536AEU1-F1
#
_cell.length_a   1.000
_cell.length_b   1.000
_cell.length_c   1.000
_cell.angle_alpha   90.00
_cell.angle_beta   90.00
_cell.angle_gamma   90.00
#
_symmetry.space_group_name_H-M   'P 1'
#
loop_
_entity.id
_entity.type
_entity.pdbx_description
1 polymer ?
#
loop_
_entity_poly.entity_id
_entity_poly.type
_entity_poly.pdbx_seq_one_letter_code
_entity_poly.pdbx_strand_id
1 'polypeptide(L)'
;MTFPAGTIRAFQYGLGILTLTAIIGLFNATKVIGDIDRNTLLTHLHSGTLGWITMGVFGIALALFARNGAAGPNILLTALATAGYVLAFWSGNFIARAVFGVVMLATIFGWWSWVVSRAASVGYSRLTNPQLSVVLGLTTLLIGSTLGVIVQVLLATNNFKEENGALIGAHAFAQVAGYLVLVAAGVIEWLLVPNAGRTRAGEVQSWLLFAAGLLLAIGTLFTLTPGLMLGSLLQTIGVIIVVVRLGSHVVRAPWGQASGIRHAAIAIPFLVLALVLTIVLTQQFISAGNDPSKGPGPGLFTALSHTYFVGLLTNVLFAVILSAVSARRIWPWADHVIFWGLNVGAASFIAVLLTVGSSAGAGPFAHPVAFTAPIMGLSVLLAIATFSMRLASTPEAIRAPAPA
;
A
#
# COMPACT_ATOMS: atom_id res chain seq x y z
N MET A 1 2.48 -1.88 -22.80
CA MET A 1 2.82 -0.48 -22.50
C MET A 1 4.31 -0.44 -22.19
N THR A 2 5.08 0.45 -22.80
CA THR A 2 6.49 0.61 -22.45
C THR A 2 6.59 1.52 -21.23
N PHE A 3 7.11 1.02 -20.11
CA PHE A 3 7.29 1.84 -18.91
C PHE A 3 8.65 2.55 -18.90
N PRO A 4 8.73 3.75 -18.30
CA PRO A 4 10.01 4.40 -18.05
C PRO A 4 10.95 3.49 -17.26
N ALA A 5 12.25 3.50 -17.56
CA ALA A 5 13.25 2.69 -16.85
C ALA A 5 13.21 2.90 -15.32
N GLY A 6 12.92 4.13 -14.86
CA GLY A 6 12.74 4.42 -13.43
C GLY A 6 11.58 3.64 -12.80
N THR A 7 10.52 3.33 -13.54
CA THR A 7 9.40 2.50 -13.08
C THR A 7 9.88 1.07 -12.79
N ILE A 8 10.63 0.50 -13.72
CA ILE A 8 11.20 -0.86 -13.59
C ILE A 8 12.13 -0.92 -12.37
N ARG A 9 13.02 0.07 -12.22
CA ARG A 9 13.93 0.15 -11.07
C ARG A 9 13.19 0.32 -9.74
N ALA A 10 12.10 1.09 -9.70
CA ALA A 10 11.28 1.25 -8.51
C ALA A 10 10.72 -0.11 -8.04
N PHE A 11 10.18 -0.90 -8.96
CA PHE A 11 9.70 -2.24 -8.64
C PHE A 11 10.82 -3.19 -8.22
N GLN A 12 11.99 -3.14 -8.86
CA GLN A 12 13.14 -3.98 -8.46
C GLN A 12 13.59 -3.67 -7.02
N TYR A 13 13.78 -2.40 -6.67
CA TYR A 13 14.14 -2.01 -5.31
C TYR A 13 13.02 -2.34 -4.31
N GLY A 14 11.77 -2.12 -4.70
CA GLY A 14 10.61 -2.47 -3.88
C GLY A 14 10.52 -3.95 -3.58
N LEU A 15 10.73 -4.83 -4.58
CA LEU A 15 10.76 -6.29 -4.39
C LEU A 15 11.93 -6.72 -3.49
N GLY A 16 13.09 -6.06 -3.62
CA GLY A 16 14.22 -6.26 -2.73
C GLY A 16 13.84 -6.01 -1.26
N ILE A 17 13.24 -4.86 -0.96
CA ILE A 17 12.81 -4.52 0.40
C ILE A 17 11.60 -5.37 0.86
N LEU A 18 10.71 -5.78 -0.05
CA LEU A 18 9.61 -6.70 0.24
C LEU A 18 10.11 -8.04 0.78
N THR A 19 11.29 -8.50 0.35
CA THR A 19 11.91 -9.73 0.86
C THR A 19 12.07 -9.68 2.38
N LEU A 20 12.56 -8.56 2.91
CA LEU A 20 12.68 -8.34 4.35
C LEU A 20 11.32 -8.44 5.05
N THR A 21 10.31 -7.77 4.49
CA THR A 21 8.93 -7.80 4.98
C THR A 21 8.40 -9.23 5.07
N ALA A 22 8.54 -10.01 3.99
CA ALA A 22 8.03 -11.37 3.91
C ALA A 22 8.72 -12.30 4.92
N ILE A 23 10.05 -12.19 5.06
CA ILE A 23 10.82 -13.01 5.99
C ILE A 23 10.44 -12.72 7.45
N ILE A 24 10.39 -11.45 7.86
CA ILE A 24 9.97 -11.09 9.23
C ILE A 24 8.53 -11.57 9.48
N GLY A 25 7.64 -11.39 8.51
CA GLY A 25 6.24 -11.83 8.62
C GLY A 25 6.11 -13.34 8.84
N LEU A 26 6.89 -14.14 8.10
CA LEU A 26 6.93 -15.60 8.25
C LEU A 26 7.44 -16.01 9.63
N PHE A 27 8.53 -15.42 10.11
CA PHE A 27 9.06 -15.71 11.44
C PHE A 27 8.08 -15.31 12.54
N ASN A 28 7.43 -14.14 12.41
CA ASN A 28 6.43 -13.70 13.37
C ASN A 28 5.20 -14.62 13.40
N ALA A 29 4.74 -15.08 12.24
CA ALA A 29 3.54 -15.90 12.16
C ALA A 29 3.78 -17.32 12.68
N THR A 30 4.92 -17.93 12.32
CA THR A 30 5.26 -19.30 12.69
C THR A 30 5.83 -19.43 14.10
N LYS A 31 6.37 -18.32 14.65
CA LYS A 31 7.00 -18.25 15.97
C LYS A 31 8.20 -19.20 16.13
N VAL A 32 8.81 -19.64 15.04
CA VAL A 32 9.97 -20.57 15.07
C VAL A 32 11.19 -20.01 15.77
N ILE A 33 11.32 -18.68 15.83
CA ILE A 33 12.37 -17.98 16.57
C ILE A 33 11.82 -17.26 17.82
N GLY A 34 10.62 -17.64 18.27
CA GLY A 34 9.91 -16.99 19.37
C GLY A 34 9.23 -15.68 18.97
N ASP A 35 8.90 -14.88 19.99
CA ASP A 35 8.33 -13.56 19.79
C ASP A 35 9.37 -12.58 19.26
N ILE A 36 9.01 -11.89 18.18
CA ILE A 36 9.83 -10.79 17.65
C ILE A 36 9.46 -9.50 18.37
N ASP A 37 10.47 -8.69 18.63
CA ASP A 37 10.29 -7.45 19.37
C ASP A 37 9.53 -6.39 18.54
N ARG A 38 9.04 -5.37 19.23
CA ARG A 38 8.23 -4.31 18.62
C ARG A 38 8.97 -3.57 17.50
N ASN A 39 10.28 -3.39 17.60
CA ASN A 39 11.05 -2.69 16.58
C ASN A 39 11.14 -3.52 15.30
N THR A 40 11.36 -4.83 15.42
CA THR A 40 11.32 -5.76 14.29
C THR A 40 9.93 -5.80 13.63
N LEU A 41 8.84 -5.79 14.42
CA LEU A 41 7.47 -5.68 13.89
C LEU A 41 7.22 -4.37 13.14
N LEU A 42 7.70 -3.25 13.69
CA LEU A 42 7.61 -1.95 13.01
C LEU A 42 8.46 -1.92 11.75
N THR A 43 9.60 -2.61 11.73
CA THR A 43 10.40 -2.75 10.53
C THR A 43 9.64 -3.50 9.45
N HIS A 44 9.01 -4.64 9.77
CA HIS A 44 8.13 -5.37 8.86
C HIS A 44 7.04 -4.46 8.26
N LEU A 45 6.37 -3.69 9.12
CA LEU A 45 5.33 -2.76 8.67
C LEU A 45 5.90 -1.72 7.68
N HIS A 46 6.97 -1.03 8.05
CA HIS A 46 7.49 0.07 7.23
C HIS A 46 8.24 -0.40 5.98
N SER A 47 8.90 -1.57 6.02
CA SER A 47 9.46 -2.18 4.82
C SER A 47 8.37 -2.58 3.82
N GLY A 48 7.21 -3.03 4.31
CA GLY A 48 6.07 -3.34 3.45
C GLY A 48 5.39 -2.08 2.91
N THR A 49 5.05 -1.13 3.78
CA THR A 49 4.29 0.06 3.39
C THR A 49 5.14 1.04 2.58
N LEU A 50 6.34 1.42 3.05
CA LEU A 50 7.17 2.40 2.34
C LEU A 50 8.09 1.71 1.31
N GLY A 51 8.77 0.65 1.75
CA GLY A 51 9.73 -0.09 0.92
C GLY A 51 9.09 -0.72 -0.31
N TRP A 52 7.97 -1.43 -0.15
CA TRP A 52 7.28 -2.07 -1.25
C TRP A 52 6.18 -1.20 -1.85
N ILE A 53 5.18 -0.82 -1.04
CA ILE A 53 3.96 -0.20 -1.58
C ILE A 53 4.24 1.20 -2.12
N THR A 54 4.80 2.10 -1.30
CA THR A 54 5.08 3.48 -1.73
C THR A 54 6.09 3.55 -2.86
N MET A 55 7.14 2.70 -2.83
CA MET A 55 8.07 2.59 -3.96
C MET A 55 7.36 2.17 -5.25
N GLY A 56 6.46 1.18 -5.18
CA GLY A 56 5.64 0.77 -6.31
C GLY A 56 4.75 1.90 -6.84
N VAL A 57 4.16 2.69 -5.94
CA VAL A 57 3.37 3.88 -6.30
C VAL A 57 4.22 4.97 -6.94
N PHE A 58 5.47 5.20 -6.50
CA PHE A 58 6.39 6.11 -7.19
C PHE A 58 6.74 5.62 -8.60
N GLY A 59 6.93 4.30 -8.77
CA GLY A 59 7.05 3.69 -10.09
C GLY A 59 5.83 3.95 -10.97
N ILE A 60 4.62 3.75 -10.43
CA ILE A 60 3.36 4.04 -11.13
C ILE A 60 3.25 5.53 -11.48
N ALA A 61 3.64 6.43 -10.58
CA ALA A 61 3.65 7.87 -10.84
C ALA A 61 4.57 8.22 -12.03
N LEU A 62 5.74 7.60 -12.14
CA LEU A 62 6.58 7.72 -13.34
C LEU A 62 5.84 7.24 -14.59
N ALA A 63 5.24 6.05 -14.55
CA ALA A 63 4.51 5.49 -15.70
C ALA A 63 3.32 6.36 -16.17
N LEU A 64 2.69 7.09 -15.26
CA LEU A 64 1.54 7.96 -15.54
C LEU A 64 1.93 9.40 -15.93
N PHE A 65 3.01 9.96 -15.39
CA PHE A 65 3.34 11.38 -15.51
C PHE A 65 4.64 11.70 -16.27
N ALA A 66 5.52 10.71 -16.49
CA ALA A 66 6.79 10.88 -17.21
C ALA A 66 6.71 10.54 -18.72
N ARG A 67 5.51 10.32 -19.27
CA ARG A 67 5.31 9.83 -20.66
C ARG A 67 5.93 10.71 -21.76
N ASN A 68 6.19 11.99 -21.50
CA ASN A 68 6.77 12.93 -22.46
C ASN A 68 8.30 13.08 -22.29
N GLY A 69 8.98 12.04 -21.79
CA GLY A 69 10.43 12.09 -21.53
C GLY A 69 10.83 12.98 -20.34
N ALA A 70 9.86 13.42 -19.52
CA ALA A 70 10.14 14.24 -18.36
C ALA A 70 10.95 13.46 -17.33
N ALA A 71 12.06 14.05 -16.87
CA ALA A 71 12.84 13.49 -15.78
C ALA A 71 11.99 13.44 -14.50
N GLY A 72 11.97 12.26 -13.87
CA GLY A 72 11.37 12.07 -12.56
C GLY A 72 12.38 12.20 -11.42
N PRO A 73 11.93 12.18 -10.16
CA PRO A 73 12.83 12.13 -9.01
C PRO A 73 13.74 10.89 -9.04
N ASN A 74 14.89 10.99 -8.39
CA ASN A 74 15.91 9.93 -8.41
C ASN A 74 15.45 8.69 -7.61
N ILE A 75 15.16 7.60 -8.31
CA ILE A 75 14.67 6.35 -7.74
C ILE A 75 15.73 5.65 -6.87
N LEU A 76 17.02 5.74 -7.19
CA LEU A 76 18.07 5.16 -6.36
C LEU A 76 18.16 5.88 -5.00
N LEU A 77 18.18 7.22 -5.02
CA LEU A 77 18.17 8.00 -3.77
C LEU A 77 16.90 7.74 -2.96
N THR A 78 15.76 7.58 -3.63
CA THR A 78 14.49 7.21 -2.99
C THR A 78 14.59 5.84 -2.30
N ALA A 79 15.18 4.84 -2.96
CA ALA A 79 15.40 3.52 -2.39
C ALA A 79 16.37 3.54 -1.20
N LEU A 80 17.46 4.31 -1.29
CA LEU A 80 18.42 4.48 -0.20
C LEU A 80 17.80 5.19 1.02
N ALA A 81 17.02 6.26 0.80
CA ALA A 81 16.28 6.94 1.86
C ALA A 81 15.30 5.97 2.56
N THR A 82 14.58 5.19 1.76
CA THR A 82 13.62 4.19 2.28
C THR A 82 14.32 3.09 3.08
N ALA A 83 15.42 2.53 2.54
CA ALA A 83 16.20 1.51 3.23
C ALA A 83 16.81 2.04 4.54
N GLY A 84 17.36 3.26 4.54
CA GLY A 84 17.85 3.93 5.75
C GLY A 84 16.77 4.08 6.81
N TYR A 85 15.55 4.48 6.42
CA TYR A 85 14.43 4.60 7.35
C TYR A 85 13.95 3.25 7.90
N VAL A 86 13.91 2.21 7.08
CA VAL A 86 13.59 0.84 7.49
C VAL A 86 14.62 0.31 8.50
N LEU A 87 15.91 0.54 8.25
CA LEU A 87 16.99 0.16 9.16
C LEU A 87 16.96 0.97 10.46
N ALA A 88 16.54 2.24 10.41
CA ALA A 88 16.34 3.04 11.61
C ALA A 88 15.26 2.45 12.53
N PHE A 89 14.17 1.89 11.98
CA PHE A 89 13.22 1.11 12.77
C PHE A 89 13.86 -0.11 13.41
N TRP A 90 14.59 -0.91 12.62
CA TRP A 90 15.25 -2.12 13.09
C TRP A 90 16.20 -1.82 14.25
N SER A 91 16.95 -0.73 14.18
CA SER A 91 17.92 -0.34 15.21
C SER A 91 17.32 -0.07 16.60
N GLY A 92 16.01 0.18 16.69
CA GLY A 92 15.37 0.61 17.93
C GLY A 92 15.68 2.04 18.36
N ASN A 93 16.56 2.76 17.65
CA ASN A 93 17.01 4.10 18.04
C ASN A 93 16.03 5.18 17.57
N PHE A 94 15.40 5.89 18.52
CA PHE A 94 14.43 6.94 18.21
C PHE A 94 15.02 8.13 17.46
N ILE A 95 16.26 8.54 17.78
CA ILE A 95 16.93 9.64 17.06
C ILE A 95 17.15 9.25 15.60
N ALA A 96 17.63 8.03 15.34
CA ALA A 96 17.78 7.52 13.98
C ALA A 96 16.44 7.51 13.23
N ARG A 97 15.35 7.06 13.88
CA ARG A 97 14.01 7.09 13.29
C ARG A 97 13.54 8.49 12.94
N ALA A 98 13.77 9.47 13.82
CA ALA A 98 13.43 10.86 13.55
C ALA A 98 14.23 11.42 12.37
N VAL A 99 15.57 11.24 12.37
CA VAL A 99 16.45 11.75 11.31
C VAL A 99 16.09 11.13 9.96
N PHE A 100 16.06 9.79 9.86
CA PHE A 100 15.72 9.13 8.61
C PHE A 100 14.24 9.30 8.25
N GLY A 101 13.36 9.54 9.23
CA GLY A 101 11.97 9.93 9.01
C GLY A 101 11.84 11.27 8.31
N VAL A 102 12.61 12.28 8.73
CA VAL A 102 12.69 13.59 8.05
C VAL A 102 13.24 13.44 6.63
N VAL A 103 14.29 12.63 6.43
CA VAL A 103 14.83 12.35 5.09
C VAL A 103 13.78 11.67 4.20
N MET A 104 13.04 10.70 4.73
CA MET A 104 11.96 10.03 4.01
C MET A 104 10.81 10.99 3.70
N LEU A 105 10.44 11.87 4.62
CA LEU A 105 9.42 12.90 4.39
C LEU A 105 9.84 13.88 3.29
N ALA A 106 11.10 14.33 3.28
CA ALA A 106 11.64 15.16 2.21
C ALA A 106 11.58 14.44 0.85
N THR A 107 11.84 13.13 0.85
CA THR A 107 11.70 12.28 -0.35
C THR A 107 10.24 12.24 -0.83
N ILE A 108 9.29 11.97 0.07
CA ILE A 108 7.85 11.96 -0.23
C ILE A 108 7.39 13.33 -0.74
N PHE A 109 7.85 14.41 -0.12
CA PHE A 109 7.57 15.78 -0.57
C PHE A 109 8.10 16.04 -1.98
N GLY A 110 9.32 15.62 -2.30
CA GLY A 110 9.89 15.73 -3.64
C GLY A 110 9.05 15.00 -4.70
N TRP A 111 8.59 13.78 -4.39
CA TRP A 111 7.67 13.02 -5.25
C TRP A 111 6.32 13.69 -5.41
N TRP A 112 5.72 14.15 -4.32
CA TRP A 112 4.45 14.87 -4.33
C TRP A 112 4.55 16.15 -5.16
N SER A 113 5.57 16.97 -4.92
CA SER A 113 5.83 18.22 -5.66
C SER A 113 6.03 17.97 -7.15
N TRP A 114 6.79 16.92 -7.49
CA TRP A 114 6.94 16.51 -8.88
C TRP A 114 5.60 16.09 -9.50
N VAL A 115 4.82 15.21 -8.86
CA VAL A 115 3.52 14.78 -9.41
C VAL A 115 2.55 15.96 -9.55
N VAL A 116 2.47 16.85 -8.56
CA VAL A 116 1.60 18.04 -8.58
C VAL A 116 2.01 19.00 -9.71
N SER A 117 3.30 19.26 -9.89
CA SER A 117 3.79 20.11 -10.98
C SER A 117 3.52 19.50 -12.36
N ARG A 118 3.71 18.17 -12.51
CA ARG A 118 3.34 17.45 -13.73
C ARG A 118 1.84 17.53 -13.99
N ALA A 119 1.02 17.31 -12.96
CA ALA A 119 -0.43 17.41 -13.06
C ALA A 119 -0.88 18.83 -13.47
N ALA A 120 -0.27 19.86 -12.90
CA ALA A 120 -0.51 21.25 -13.27
C ALA A 120 -0.13 21.54 -14.73
N SER A 121 1.01 21.02 -15.21
CA SER A 121 1.44 21.18 -16.61
C SER A 121 0.49 20.50 -17.61
N VAL A 122 -0.11 19.37 -17.21
CA VAL A 122 -1.20 18.73 -17.98
C VAL A 122 -2.49 19.53 -17.86
N GLY A 123 -2.72 20.21 -16.73
CA GLY A 123 -3.95 20.90 -16.38
C GLY A 123 -4.93 19.95 -15.69
N TYR A 124 -5.39 20.35 -14.50
CA TYR A 124 -6.18 19.47 -13.61
C TYR A 124 -7.48 18.96 -14.24
N SER A 125 -8.12 19.71 -15.12
CA SER A 125 -9.34 19.29 -15.83
C SER A 125 -9.08 18.22 -16.90
N ARG A 126 -7.83 18.10 -17.37
CA ARG A 126 -7.41 17.14 -18.41
C ARG A 126 -6.81 15.86 -17.84
N LEU A 127 -6.63 15.77 -16.53
CA LEU A 127 -6.16 14.54 -15.89
C LEU A 127 -7.19 13.41 -16.07
N THR A 128 -6.68 12.23 -16.41
CA THR A 128 -7.45 10.98 -16.32
C THR A 128 -7.82 10.66 -14.87
N ASN A 129 -8.84 9.83 -14.64
CA ASN A 129 -9.20 9.44 -13.27
C ASN A 129 -8.03 8.79 -12.51
N PRO A 130 -7.24 7.85 -13.09
CA PRO A 130 -6.08 7.29 -12.40
C PRO A 130 -5.04 8.33 -12.00
N GLN A 131 -4.74 9.30 -12.87
CA GLN A 131 -3.83 10.40 -12.55
C GLN A 131 -4.36 11.23 -11.39
N LEU A 132 -5.64 11.62 -11.42
CA LEU A 132 -6.27 12.36 -10.31
C LEU A 132 -6.17 11.59 -8.99
N SER A 133 -6.51 10.29 -8.99
CA SER A 133 -6.43 9.47 -7.77
C SER A 133 -5.00 9.36 -7.23
N VAL A 134 -3.98 9.30 -8.10
CA VAL A 134 -2.57 9.30 -7.68
C VAL A 134 -2.15 10.66 -7.10
N VAL A 135 -2.57 11.79 -7.68
CA VAL A 135 -2.28 13.12 -7.11
C VAL A 135 -2.89 13.24 -5.71
N LEU A 136 -4.17 12.89 -5.57
CA LEU A 136 -4.89 12.97 -4.29
C LEU A 136 -4.30 11.99 -3.27
N GLY A 137 -4.01 10.76 -3.69
CA GLY A 137 -3.38 9.75 -2.86
C GLY A 137 -2.02 10.21 -2.33
N LEU A 138 -1.14 10.73 -3.20
CA LEU A 138 0.17 11.25 -2.75
C LEU A 138 0.04 12.48 -1.85
N THR A 139 -1.00 13.29 -2.04
CA THR A 139 -1.30 14.40 -1.13
C THR A 139 -1.67 13.88 0.26
N THR A 140 -2.51 12.84 0.36
CA THR A 140 -2.82 12.23 1.65
C THR A 140 -1.62 11.50 2.24
N LEU A 141 -0.76 10.87 1.42
CA LEU A 141 0.50 10.28 1.87
C LEU A 141 1.39 11.33 2.53
N LEU A 142 1.54 12.51 1.91
CA LEU A 142 2.34 13.60 2.47
C LEU A 142 1.79 14.03 3.84
N ILE A 143 0.48 14.27 3.94
CA ILE A 143 -0.20 14.65 5.19
C ILE A 143 0.03 13.59 6.27
N GLY A 144 -0.26 12.32 5.97
CA GLY A 144 -0.07 11.21 6.90
C GLY A 144 1.40 11.08 7.32
N SER A 145 2.34 11.18 6.38
CA SER A 145 3.77 11.05 6.66
C SER A 145 4.29 12.18 7.56
N THR A 146 3.79 13.41 7.40
CA THR A 146 4.09 14.52 8.31
C THR A 146 3.68 14.18 9.74
N LEU A 147 2.46 13.67 9.96
CA LEU A 147 2.00 13.23 11.29
C LEU A 147 2.90 12.11 11.85
N GLY A 148 3.26 11.15 11.02
CA GLY A 148 4.15 10.05 11.40
C GLY A 148 5.54 10.53 11.84
N VAL A 149 6.12 11.48 11.12
CA VAL A 149 7.43 12.07 11.47
C VAL A 149 7.36 12.92 12.73
N ILE A 150 6.26 13.67 12.94
CA ILE A 150 6.04 14.38 14.20
C ILE A 150 6.10 13.39 15.37
N VAL A 151 5.43 12.24 15.27
CA VAL A 151 5.51 11.18 16.30
C VAL A 151 6.96 10.74 16.53
N GLN A 152 7.75 10.50 15.46
CA GLN A 152 9.15 10.09 15.61
C GLN A 152 10.00 11.16 16.29
N VAL A 153 9.81 12.44 15.95
CA VAL A 153 10.54 13.56 16.56
C VAL A 153 10.18 13.71 18.04
N LEU A 154 8.90 13.58 18.39
CA LEU A 154 8.46 13.61 19.79
C LEU A 154 9.08 12.47 20.60
N LEU A 155 9.14 11.25 20.04
CA LEU A 155 9.81 10.11 20.68
C LEU A 155 11.31 10.36 20.84
N ALA A 156 11.99 10.87 19.81
CA ALA A 156 13.42 11.14 19.83
C ALA A 156 13.82 12.24 20.83
N THR A 157 12.94 13.21 21.05
CA THR A 157 13.16 14.33 21.97
C THR A 157 12.56 14.09 23.36
N ASN A 158 12.05 12.89 23.63
CA ASN A 158 11.38 12.51 24.87
C ASN A 158 10.18 13.41 25.25
N ASN A 159 9.48 13.93 24.24
CA ASN A 159 8.30 14.79 24.37
C ASN A 159 7.00 14.07 23.98
N PHE A 160 7.06 12.78 23.64
CA PHE A 160 5.87 12.00 23.35
C PHE A 160 5.09 11.71 24.64
N LYS A 161 3.80 12.07 24.62
CA LYS A 161 2.89 11.96 25.76
C LYS A 161 1.58 11.30 25.31
N GLU A 162 0.80 10.81 26.26
CA GLU A 162 -0.49 10.17 25.99
C GLU A 162 -1.45 11.08 25.21
N GLU A 163 -1.50 12.38 25.54
CA GLU A 163 -2.27 13.41 24.84
C GLU A 163 -1.97 13.49 23.33
N ASN A 164 -0.76 13.11 22.93
CA ASN A 164 -0.31 13.11 21.54
C ASN A 164 -0.45 11.73 20.88
N GLY A 165 -0.97 10.72 21.59
CA GLY A 165 -1.14 9.35 21.12
C GLY A 165 -2.06 9.24 19.89
N ALA A 166 -3.06 10.11 19.79
CA ALA A 166 -3.98 10.19 18.66
C ALA A 166 -3.27 10.45 17.31
N LEU A 167 -2.08 11.05 17.31
CA LEU A 167 -1.26 11.25 16.10
C LEU A 167 -0.95 9.93 15.39
N ILE A 168 -0.73 8.84 16.14
CA ILE A 168 -0.43 7.52 15.57
C ILE A 168 -1.63 7.01 14.76
N GLY A 169 -2.83 7.10 15.34
CA GLY A 169 -4.07 6.69 14.68
C GLY A 169 -4.38 7.58 13.46
N ALA A 170 -4.25 8.89 13.61
CA ALA A 170 -4.49 9.85 12.52
C ALA A 170 -3.52 9.64 11.34
N HIS A 171 -2.24 9.44 11.63
CA HIS A 171 -1.22 9.04 10.65
C HIS A 171 -1.65 7.77 9.89
N ALA A 172 -2.02 6.72 10.63
CA ALA A 172 -2.41 5.44 10.05
C ALA A 172 -3.66 5.57 9.15
N PHE A 173 -4.71 6.27 9.61
CA PHE A 173 -5.92 6.48 8.80
C PHE A 173 -5.64 7.31 7.54
N ALA A 174 -4.83 8.37 7.62
CA ALA A 174 -4.45 9.14 6.45
C ALA A 174 -3.75 8.27 5.41
N GLN A 175 -2.79 7.44 5.84
CA GLN A 175 -2.06 6.57 4.93
C GLN A 175 -2.94 5.45 4.37
N VAL A 176 -3.71 4.77 5.20
CA VAL A 176 -4.43 3.56 4.80
C VAL A 176 -5.79 3.88 4.16
N ALA A 177 -6.66 4.59 4.86
CA ALA A 177 -8.02 4.87 4.38
C ALA A 177 -8.06 5.93 3.28
N GLY A 178 -7.11 6.86 3.29
CA GLY A 178 -6.97 7.87 2.25
C GLY A 178 -6.04 7.44 1.13
N TYR A 179 -4.73 7.41 1.39
CA TYR A 179 -3.72 7.19 0.36
C TYR A 179 -3.85 5.84 -0.37
N LEU A 180 -3.87 4.72 0.36
CA LEU A 180 -3.87 3.39 -0.26
C LEU A 180 -5.14 3.11 -1.07
N VAL A 181 -6.30 3.43 -0.50
CA VAL A 181 -7.60 3.23 -1.15
C VAL A 181 -7.71 4.05 -2.45
N LEU A 182 -7.31 5.32 -2.40
CA LEU A 182 -7.31 6.20 -3.59
C LEU A 182 -6.42 5.65 -4.69
N VAL A 183 -5.17 5.35 -4.37
CA VAL A 183 -4.22 4.87 -5.36
C VAL A 183 -4.66 3.53 -5.92
N ALA A 184 -5.12 2.60 -5.08
CA ALA A 184 -5.63 1.32 -5.54
C ALA A 184 -6.80 1.49 -6.52
N ALA A 185 -7.81 2.31 -6.18
CA ALA A 185 -8.96 2.54 -7.05
C ALA A 185 -8.55 3.10 -8.43
N GLY A 186 -7.67 4.10 -8.43
CA GLY A 186 -7.17 4.70 -9.67
C GLY A 186 -6.34 3.73 -10.52
N VAL A 187 -5.46 2.95 -9.89
CA VAL A 187 -4.59 2.01 -10.60
C VAL A 187 -5.36 0.78 -11.09
N ILE A 188 -6.35 0.30 -10.34
CA ILE A 188 -7.27 -0.76 -10.81
C ILE A 188 -8.03 -0.27 -12.05
N GLU A 189 -8.56 0.95 -12.04
CA GLU A 189 -9.20 1.55 -13.22
C GLU A 189 -8.23 1.64 -14.41
N TRP A 190 -7.00 2.08 -14.17
CA TRP A 190 -5.96 2.14 -15.21
C TRP A 190 -5.66 0.79 -15.86
N LEU A 191 -5.69 -0.29 -15.07
CA LEU A 191 -5.39 -1.64 -15.54
C LEU A 191 -6.58 -2.34 -16.20
N LEU A 192 -7.79 -2.18 -15.65
CA LEU A 192 -9.00 -2.86 -16.14
C LEU A 192 -9.65 -2.12 -17.32
N VAL A 193 -9.47 -0.80 -17.40
CA VAL A 193 -10.03 0.05 -18.46
C VAL A 193 -8.90 0.87 -19.10
N PRO A 194 -7.99 0.22 -19.83
CA PRO A 194 -6.84 0.91 -20.41
C PRO A 194 -7.29 2.01 -21.38
N ASN A 195 -6.58 3.14 -21.36
CA ASN A 195 -6.87 4.34 -22.15
C ASN A 195 -8.17 5.07 -21.79
N ALA A 196 -8.81 4.73 -20.66
CA ALA A 196 -9.92 5.51 -20.14
C ALA A 196 -9.49 6.96 -19.82
N GLY A 197 -10.29 7.91 -20.30
CA GLY A 197 -10.16 9.32 -19.95
C GLY A 197 -10.74 9.64 -18.56
N ARG A 198 -10.99 10.93 -18.31
CA ARG A 198 -11.71 11.38 -17.12
C ARG A 198 -13.20 11.11 -17.29
N THR A 199 -13.85 10.60 -16.26
CA THR A 199 -15.31 10.46 -16.20
C THR A 199 -15.84 11.11 -14.94
N ARG A 200 -17.05 11.68 -14.98
CA ARG A 200 -17.64 12.33 -13.80
C ARG A 200 -17.72 11.39 -12.60
N ALA A 201 -18.14 10.15 -12.82
CA ALA A 201 -18.24 9.17 -11.74
C ALA A 201 -16.86 8.81 -11.14
N GLY A 202 -15.82 8.66 -11.97
CA GLY A 202 -14.47 8.40 -11.48
C GLY A 202 -13.76 9.62 -10.87
N GLU A 203 -14.21 10.82 -11.21
CA GLU A 203 -13.83 12.04 -10.51
C GLU A 203 -14.50 12.12 -9.14
N VAL A 204 -15.82 11.93 -9.08
CA VAL A 204 -16.60 11.95 -7.83
C VAL A 204 -16.08 10.90 -6.85
N GLN A 205 -15.83 9.65 -7.30
CA GLN A 205 -15.25 8.63 -6.41
C GLN A 205 -13.91 9.10 -5.83
N SER A 206 -13.06 9.75 -6.63
CA SER A 206 -11.71 10.16 -6.19
C SER A 206 -11.80 11.24 -5.12
N TRP A 207 -12.69 12.22 -5.29
CA TRP A 207 -12.90 13.26 -4.28
C TRP A 207 -13.56 12.74 -3.01
N LEU A 208 -14.53 11.82 -3.13
CA LEU A 208 -15.17 11.18 -1.97
C LEU A 208 -14.17 10.39 -1.14
N LEU A 209 -13.34 9.56 -1.79
CA LEU A 209 -12.31 8.77 -1.10
C LEU A 209 -11.22 9.67 -0.48
N PHE A 210 -10.89 10.79 -1.12
CA PHE A 210 -9.96 11.78 -0.57
C PHE A 210 -10.52 12.47 0.66
N ALA A 211 -11.74 12.99 0.57
CA ALA A 211 -12.41 13.60 1.72
C ALA A 211 -12.61 12.59 2.86
N ALA A 212 -12.95 11.35 2.54
CA ALA A 212 -13.09 10.27 3.51
C ALA A 212 -11.80 10.02 4.30
N GLY A 213 -10.66 9.86 3.60
CA GLY A 213 -9.36 9.66 4.25
C GLY A 213 -8.98 10.80 5.18
N LEU A 214 -9.22 12.05 4.76
CA LEU A 214 -8.96 13.22 5.59
C LEU A 214 -9.88 13.28 6.81
N LEU A 215 -11.18 13.04 6.64
CA LEU A 215 -12.15 13.08 7.73
C LEU A 215 -11.93 11.96 8.76
N LEU A 216 -11.53 10.76 8.32
CA LEU A 216 -11.15 9.67 9.23
C LEU A 216 -9.88 10.03 10.02
N ALA A 217 -8.88 10.62 9.36
CA ALA A 217 -7.64 11.06 10.03
C ALA A 217 -7.91 12.19 11.04
N ILE A 218 -8.66 13.23 10.63
CA ILE A 218 -9.06 14.36 11.48
C ILE A 218 -9.95 13.88 12.63
N GLY A 219 -10.93 13.03 12.34
CA GLY A 219 -11.83 12.43 13.32
C GLY A 219 -11.07 11.65 14.38
N THR A 220 -10.01 10.92 13.98
CA THR A 220 -9.13 10.22 14.92
C THR A 220 -8.24 11.19 15.70
N LEU A 221 -7.65 12.18 15.03
CA LEU A 221 -6.72 13.12 15.65
C LEU A 221 -7.37 13.95 16.77
N PHE A 222 -8.60 14.39 16.54
CA PHE A 222 -9.34 15.27 17.44
C PHE A 222 -10.48 14.55 18.19
N THR A 223 -10.54 13.22 18.09
CA THR A 223 -11.60 12.40 18.71
C THR A 223 -13.01 12.88 18.34
N LEU A 224 -13.20 13.28 17.07
CA LEU A 224 -14.47 13.79 16.55
C LEU A 224 -15.28 12.67 15.92
N THR A 225 -16.25 12.14 16.67
CA THR A 225 -17.24 11.16 16.17
C THR A 225 -17.90 11.59 14.86
N PRO A 226 -18.33 12.85 14.65
CA PRO A 226 -18.90 13.27 13.36
C PRO A 226 -17.94 13.10 12.19
N GLY A 227 -16.63 13.37 12.40
CA GLY A 227 -15.60 13.19 11.36
C GLY A 227 -15.43 11.72 11.00
N LEU A 228 -15.42 10.83 11.99
CA LEU A 228 -15.35 9.38 11.80
C LEU A 228 -16.57 8.83 11.03
N MET A 229 -17.77 9.27 11.39
CA MET A 229 -19.02 8.84 10.74
C MET A 229 -19.12 9.34 9.30
N LEU A 230 -18.88 10.64 9.08
CA LEU A 230 -18.90 11.22 7.74
C LEU A 230 -17.79 10.62 6.86
N GLY A 231 -16.58 10.45 7.41
CA GLY A 231 -15.48 9.80 6.70
C GLY A 231 -15.85 8.39 6.23
N SER A 232 -16.43 7.58 7.11
CA SER A 232 -16.91 6.22 6.78
C SER A 232 -17.99 6.23 5.70
N LEU A 233 -18.94 7.16 5.78
CA LEU A 233 -20.01 7.31 4.79
C LEU A 233 -19.45 7.67 3.40
N LEU A 234 -18.58 8.68 3.32
CA LEU A 234 -17.97 9.09 2.06
C LEU A 234 -17.11 7.97 1.46
N GLN A 235 -16.37 7.23 2.31
CA GLN A 235 -15.59 6.08 1.85
C GLN A 235 -16.49 5.00 1.26
N THR A 236 -17.62 4.72 1.93
CA THR A 236 -18.61 3.75 1.50
C THR A 236 -19.16 4.10 0.11
N ILE A 237 -19.61 5.35 -0.07
CA ILE A 237 -20.14 5.81 -1.36
C ILE A 237 -19.05 5.75 -2.44
N GLY A 238 -17.83 6.20 -2.13
CA GLY A 238 -16.70 6.15 -3.06
C GLY A 238 -16.38 4.74 -3.53
N VAL A 239 -16.30 3.77 -2.61
CA VAL A 239 -16.06 2.35 -2.93
C VAL A 239 -17.22 1.74 -3.70
N ILE A 240 -18.47 2.07 -3.37
CA ILE A 240 -19.65 1.62 -4.14
C ILE A 240 -19.53 2.07 -5.59
N ILE A 241 -19.14 3.33 -5.84
CA ILE A 241 -18.93 3.84 -7.20
C ILE A 241 -17.84 3.03 -7.91
N VAL A 242 -16.73 2.71 -7.25
CA VAL A 242 -15.66 1.85 -7.80
C VAL A 242 -16.23 0.49 -8.20
N VAL A 243 -16.98 -0.16 -7.30
CA VAL A 243 -17.58 -1.49 -7.54
C VAL A 243 -18.58 -1.45 -8.69
N VAL A 244 -19.46 -0.45 -8.75
CA VAL A 244 -20.45 -0.34 -9.83
C VAL A 244 -19.76 -0.12 -11.18
N ARG A 245 -18.75 0.74 -11.22
CA ARG A 245 -18.05 1.08 -12.47
C ARG A 245 -17.16 -0.05 -12.98
N LEU A 246 -16.47 -0.75 -12.07
CA LEU A 246 -15.44 -1.73 -12.43
C LEU A 246 -15.87 -3.19 -12.20
N GLY A 247 -16.99 -3.44 -11.52
CA GLY A 247 -17.43 -4.77 -11.12
C GLY A 247 -17.71 -5.72 -12.29
N SER A 248 -18.20 -5.20 -13.42
CA SER A 248 -18.37 -6.00 -14.64
C SER A 248 -17.05 -6.55 -15.18
N HIS A 249 -15.95 -5.81 -14.99
CA HIS A 249 -14.60 -6.25 -15.37
C HIS A 249 -14.06 -7.32 -14.40
N VAL A 250 -14.50 -7.30 -13.14
CA VAL A 250 -14.19 -8.36 -12.15
C VAL A 250 -14.87 -9.66 -12.56
N VAL A 251 -16.17 -9.61 -12.84
CA VAL A 251 -16.95 -10.80 -13.24
C VAL A 251 -16.41 -11.43 -14.53
N ARG A 252 -16.00 -10.59 -15.49
CA ARG A 252 -15.46 -11.03 -16.79
C ARG A 252 -13.95 -11.28 -16.79
N ALA A 253 -13.29 -11.15 -15.64
CA ALA A 253 -11.84 -11.32 -15.59
C ALA A 253 -11.44 -12.76 -15.98
N PRO A 254 -10.36 -12.95 -16.73
CA PRO A 254 -9.91 -14.28 -17.14
C PRO A 254 -9.18 -14.98 -15.97
N TRP A 255 -9.94 -15.48 -14.98
CA TRP A 255 -9.42 -16.08 -13.75
C TRP A 255 -8.45 -17.25 -13.99
N GLY A 256 -8.72 -18.04 -15.03
CA GLY A 256 -7.87 -19.15 -15.46
C GLY A 256 -6.58 -18.74 -16.18
N GLN A 257 -6.43 -17.48 -16.60
CA GLN A 257 -5.25 -17.03 -17.36
C GLN A 257 -4.23 -16.36 -16.45
N ALA A 258 -2.97 -16.80 -16.54
CA ALA A 258 -1.83 -16.13 -15.92
C ALA A 258 -1.61 -14.74 -16.53
N SER A 259 -2.17 -13.72 -15.85
CA SER A 259 -2.16 -12.32 -16.29
C SER A 259 -2.19 -11.36 -15.08
N GLY A 260 -1.80 -10.11 -15.31
CA GLY A 260 -1.98 -9.04 -14.31
C GLY A 260 -3.45 -8.68 -14.09
N ILE A 261 -4.32 -8.89 -15.07
CA ILE A 261 -5.74 -8.50 -15.00
C ILE A 261 -6.46 -9.21 -13.84
N ARG A 262 -6.22 -10.50 -13.61
CA ARG A 262 -6.84 -11.20 -12.47
C ARG A 262 -6.37 -10.66 -11.11
N HIS A 263 -5.12 -10.18 -11.01
CA HIS A 263 -4.63 -9.50 -9.80
C HIS A 263 -5.32 -8.14 -9.60
N ALA A 264 -5.51 -7.36 -10.66
CA ALA A 264 -6.29 -6.11 -10.58
C ALA A 264 -7.75 -6.37 -10.21
N ALA A 265 -8.36 -7.43 -10.76
CA ALA A 265 -9.75 -7.80 -10.51
C ALA A 265 -9.97 -8.28 -9.07
N ILE A 266 -9.13 -9.19 -8.54
CA ILE A 266 -9.29 -9.72 -7.17
C ILE A 266 -9.08 -8.65 -6.10
N ALA A 267 -8.35 -7.58 -6.42
CA ALA A 267 -8.13 -6.46 -5.52
C ALA A 267 -9.44 -5.72 -5.17
N ILE A 268 -10.46 -5.73 -6.04
CA ILE A 268 -11.76 -5.07 -5.78
C ILE A 268 -12.53 -5.76 -4.62
N PRO A 269 -12.69 -7.09 -4.58
CA PRO A 269 -13.21 -7.78 -3.40
C PRO A 269 -12.45 -7.44 -2.10
N PHE A 270 -11.12 -7.36 -2.14
CA PHE A 270 -10.34 -6.94 -0.99
C PHE A 270 -10.56 -5.47 -0.62
N LEU A 271 -10.79 -4.58 -1.58
CA LEU A 271 -11.18 -3.19 -1.31
C LEU A 271 -12.51 -3.13 -0.53
N VAL A 272 -13.50 -3.93 -0.94
CA VAL A 272 -14.80 -4.03 -0.26
C VAL A 272 -14.62 -4.59 1.16
N LEU A 273 -13.84 -5.67 1.31
CA LEU A 273 -13.53 -6.22 2.63
C LEU A 273 -12.83 -5.18 3.52
N ALA A 274 -11.88 -4.42 2.97
CA ALA A 274 -11.17 -3.40 3.72
C ALA A 274 -12.09 -2.26 4.17
N LEU A 275 -13.05 -1.87 3.32
CA LEU A 275 -14.11 -0.92 3.71
C LEU A 275 -14.92 -1.47 4.89
N VAL A 276 -15.41 -2.71 4.80
CA VAL A 276 -16.22 -3.32 5.87
C VAL A 276 -15.43 -3.34 7.18
N LEU A 277 -14.17 -3.80 7.14
CA LEU A 277 -13.32 -3.87 8.32
C LEU A 277 -12.98 -2.46 8.87
N THR A 278 -12.81 -1.46 8.01
CA THR A 278 -12.65 -0.06 8.43
C THR A 278 -13.89 0.47 9.11
N ILE A 279 -15.09 0.19 8.58
CA ILE A 279 -16.35 0.57 9.24
C ILE A 279 -16.44 -0.08 10.62
N VAL A 280 -16.16 -1.39 10.73
CA VAL A 280 -16.15 -2.11 12.01
C VAL A 280 -15.15 -1.48 12.98
N LEU A 281 -13.93 -1.20 12.52
CA LEU A 281 -12.89 -0.56 13.33
C LEU A 281 -13.34 0.82 13.83
N THR A 282 -13.90 1.64 12.94
CA THR A 282 -14.40 2.97 13.28
C THR A 282 -15.55 2.90 14.28
N GLN A 283 -16.50 1.96 14.12
CA GLN A 283 -17.57 1.76 15.09
C GLN A 283 -17.03 1.31 16.45
N GLN A 284 -16.02 0.44 16.48
CA GLN A 284 -15.38 0.04 17.74
C GLN A 284 -14.72 1.24 18.44
N PHE A 285 -14.00 2.10 17.71
CA PHE A 285 -13.45 3.34 18.27
C PHE A 285 -14.54 4.27 18.84
N ILE A 286 -15.63 4.48 18.10
CA ILE A 286 -16.76 5.31 18.57
C ILE A 286 -17.39 4.69 19.84
N SER A 287 -17.58 3.37 19.85
CA SER A 287 -18.20 2.67 20.98
C SER A 287 -17.30 2.63 22.23
N ALA A 288 -15.97 2.60 22.03
CA ALA A 288 -15.01 2.60 23.12
C ALA A 288 -14.95 3.96 23.83
N GLY A 289 -15.22 5.06 23.11
CA GLY A 289 -15.12 6.40 23.67
C GLY A 289 -13.73 6.65 24.26
N ASN A 290 -13.68 7.02 25.55
CA ASN A 290 -12.43 7.25 26.28
C ASN A 290 -11.94 6.02 27.06
N ASP A 291 -12.52 4.84 26.85
CA ASP A 291 -12.18 3.60 27.55
C ASP A 291 -11.32 2.69 26.64
N PRO A 292 -9.99 2.66 26.82
CA PRO A 292 -9.09 1.90 25.95
C PRO A 292 -9.31 0.39 26.06
N SER A 293 -9.90 -0.11 27.15
CA SER A 293 -10.17 -1.53 27.36
C SER A 293 -11.24 -2.09 26.43
N LYS A 294 -12.08 -1.21 25.87
CA LYS A 294 -13.14 -1.53 24.90
C LYS A 294 -12.72 -1.27 23.46
N GLY A 295 -11.46 -0.84 23.26
CA GLY A 295 -10.91 -0.53 21.96
C GLY A 295 -10.75 -1.77 21.07
N PRO A 296 -10.39 -1.57 19.79
CA PRO A 296 -10.27 -2.66 18.84
C PRO A 296 -9.15 -3.64 19.20
N GLY A 297 -9.44 -4.93 19.07
CA GLY A 297 -8.45 -5.99 19.34
C GLY A 297 -7.31 -6.04 18.31
N PRO A 298 -6.13 -6.58 18.69
CA PRO A 298 -4.96 -6.66 17.80
C PRO A 298 -5.20 -7.52 16.54
N GLY A 299 -6.10 -8.51 16.63
CA GLY A 299 -6.53 -9.31 15.48
C GLY A 299 -7.16 -8.46 14.38
N LEU A 300 -8.08 -7.55 14.73
CA LEU A 300 -8.75 -6.68 13.75
C LEU A 300 -7.78 -5.72 13.08
N PHE A 301 -6.87 -5.08 13.83
CA PHE A 301 -5.85 -4.21 13.24
C PHE A 301 -4.95 -4.97 12.26
N THR A 302 -4.53 -6.18 12.64
CA THR A 302 -3.66 -7.01 11.79
C THR A 302 -4.40 -7.47 10.54
N ALA A 303 -5.67 -7.86 10.68
CA ALA A 303 -6.53 -8.29 9.58
C ALA A 303 -6.77 -7.15 8.59
N LEU A 304 -7.14 -5.98 9.08
CA LEU A 304 -7.36 -4.79 8.26
C LEU A 304 -6.08 -4.41 7.51
N SER A 305 -4.95 -4.39 8.21
CA SER A 305 -3.64 -4.08 7.62
C SER A 305 -3.31 -5.04 6.46
N HIS A 306 -3.48 -6.35 6.64
CA HIS A 306 -3.18 -7.32 5.58
C HIS A 306 -4.20 -7.30 4.45
N THR A 307 -5.43 -6.90 4.72
CA THR A 307 -6.44 -6.65 3.68
C THR A 307 -6.00 -5.51 2.76
N TYR A 308 -5.54 -4.39 3.33
CA TYR A 308 -5.04 -3.26 2.56
C TYR A 308 -3.68 -3.51 1.89
N PHE A 309 -2.70 -4.01 2.63
CA PHE A 309 -1.34 -4.13 2.13
C PHE A 309 -1.16 -5.31 1.19
N VAL A 310 -1.73 -6.47 1.53
CA VAL A 310 -1.54 -7.71 0.75
C VAL A 310 -2.70 -7.90 -0.22
N GLY A 311 -3.92 -8.00 0.31
CA GLY A 311 -5.11 -8.27 -0.50
C GLY A 311 -5.35 -7.21 -1.58
N LEU A 312 -5.22 -5.93 -1.23
CA LEU A 312 -5.44 -4.82 -2.15
C LEU A 312 -4.14 -4.42 -2.88
N LEU A 313 -3.19 -3.79 -2.19
CA LEU A 313 -2.07 -3.11 -2.87
C LEU A 313 -1.06 -4.07 -3.49
N THR A 314 -0.69 -5.16 -2.82
CA THR A 314 0.26 -6.12 -3.40
C THR A 314 -0.29 -6.76 -4.67
N ASN A 315 -1.58 -7.10 -4.72
CA ASN A 315 -2.23 -7.52 -5.96
C ASN A 315 -2.18 -6.43 -7.04
N VAL A 316 -2.53 -5.18 -6.70
CA VAL A 316 -2.45 -4.06 -7.65
C VAL A 316 -1.04 -3.88 -8.22
N LEU A 317 -0.01 -3.92 -7.37
CA LEU A 317 1.38 -3.77 -7.80
C LEU A 317 1.88 -4.95 -8.64
N PHE A 318 1.49 -6.18 -8.28
CA PHE A 318 1.77 -7.37 -9.10
C PHE A 318 1.09 -7.29 -10.47
N ALA A 319 -0.13 -6.75 -10.54
CA ALA A 319 -0.81 -6.50 -11.80
C ALA A 319 -0.04 -5.49 -12.68
N VAL A 320 0.48 -4.42 -12.08
CA VAL A 320 1.33 -3.44 -12.80
C VAL A 320 2.62 -4.08 -13.29
N ILE A 321 3.34 -4.83 -12.45
CA ILE A 321 4.55 -5.54 -12.86
C ILE A 321 4.28 -6.48 -14.04
N LEU A 322 3.21 -7.27 -13.97
CA LEU A 322 2.84 -8.19 -15.04
C LEU A 322 2.43 -7.47 -16.34
N SER A 323 2.03 -6.20 -16.26
CA SER A 323 1.82 -5.34 -17.43
C SER A 323 3.11 -4.71 -17.98
N ALA A 324 4.17 -4.67 -17.15
CA ALA A 324 5.49 -4.09 -17.44
C ALA A 324 6.43 -5.05 -18.17
N VAL A 325 6.40 -6.34 -17.79
CA VAL A 325 7.37 -7.33 -18.22
C VAL A 325 7.00 -7.94 -19.58
N SER A 326 8.00 -8.43 -20.30
CA SER A 326 7.78 -9.12 -21.57
C SER A 326 6.90 -10.37 -21.41
N ALA A 327 6.22 -10.80 -22.48
CA ALA A 327 5.40 -12.00 -22.49
C ALA A 327 6.19 -13.31 -22.23
N ARG A 328 7.54 -13.25 -22.24
CA ARG A 328 8.38 -14.40 -21.96
C ARG A 328 8.25 -14.79 -20.49
N ARG A 329 7.55 -15.89 -20.23
CA ARG A 329 7.32 -16.41 -18.88
C ARG A 329 8.56 -17.13 -18.37
N ILE A 330 9.10 -16.63 -17.27
CA ILE A 330 10.02 -17.38 -16.40
C ILE A 330 9.14 -18.18 -15.43
N TRP A 331 9.23 -19.52 -15.50
CA TRP A 331 8.36 -20.47 -14.78
C TRP A 331 6.85 -20.23 -14.95
N PRO A 332 6.24 -20.76 -16.03
CA PRO A 332 4.82 -20.52 -16.33
C PRO A 332 3.84 -20.90 -15.20
N TRP A 333 4.18 -21.93 -14.41
CA TRP A 333 3.37 -22.38 -13.27
C TRP A 333 3.39 -21.38 -12.10
N ALA A 334 4.48 -20.61 -11.94
CA ALA A 334 4.68 -19.73 -10.81
C ALA A 334 3.58 -18.66 -10.74
N ASP A 335 3.14 -18.13 -11.87
CA ASP A 335 2.10 -17.09 -11.91
C ASP A 335 0.78 -17.57 -11.26
N HIS A 336 0.43 -18.86 -11.43
CA HIS A 336 -0.76 -19.45 -10.82
C HIS A 336 -0.59 -19.67 -9.31
N VAL A 337 0.56 -20.16 -8.88
CA VAL A 337 0.87 -20.38 -7.45
C VAL A 337 0.97 -19.04 -6.71
N ILE A 338 1.58 -18.03 -7.33
CA ILE A 338 1.64 -16.66 -6.82
C ILE A 338 0.22 -16.13 -6.65
N PHE A 339 -0.60 -16.17 -7.71
CA PHE A 339 -1.95 -15.62 -7.66
C PHE A 339 -2.82 -16.32 -6.62
N TRP A 340 -2.96 -17.64 -6.67
CA TRP A 340 -3.85 -18.37 -5.77
C TRP A 340 -3.32 -18.41 -4.35
N GLY A 341 -2.03 -18.71 -4.16
CA GLY A 341 -1.46 -18.78 -2.82
C GLY A 341 -1.42 -17.42 -2.11
N LEU A 342 -1.17 -16.31 -2.83
CA LEU A 342 -1.29 -14.97 -2.25
C LEU A 342 -2.71 -14.70 -1.77
N ASN A 343 -3.72 -14.93 -2.61
CA ASN A 343 -5.09 -14.52 -2.34
C ASN A 343 -5.81 -15.45 -1.35
N VAL A 344 -5.66 -16.77 -1.51
CA VAL A 344 -6.20 -17.75 -0.55
C VAL A 344 -5.45 -17.67 0.79
N GLY A 345 -4.14 -17.49 0.75
CA GLY A 345 -3.33 -17.27 1.95
C GLY A 345 -3.74 -16.01 2.69
N ALA A 346 -3.90 -14.87 1.99
CA ALA A 346 -4.36 -13.63 2.60
C ALA A 346 -5.77 -13.76 3.18
N ALA A 347 -6.72 -14.31 2.42
CA ALA A 347 -8.11 -14.48 2.88
C ALA A 347 -8.20 -15.40 4.11
N SER A 348 -7.50 -16.53 4.12
CA SER A 348 -7.47 -17.45 5.26
C SER A 348 -6.76 -16.84 6.48
N PHE A 349 -5.67 -16.11 6.28
CA PHE A 349 -4.97 -15.38 7.34
C PHE A 349 -5.86 -14.31 7.98
N ILE A 350 -6.56 -13.51 7.16
CA ILE A 350 -7.53 -12.51 7.62
C ILE A 350 -8.67 -13.18 8.40
N ALA A 351 -9.24 -14.26 7.87
CA ALA A 351 -10.32 -14.99 8.55
C ALA A 351 -9.89 -15.51 9.92
N VAL A 352 -8.70 -16.11 10.03
CA VAL A 352 -8.16 -16.57 11.32
C VAL A 352 -7.97 -15.39 12.29
N LEU A 353 -7.42 -14.26 11.85
CA LEU A 353 -7.23 -13.10 12.72
C LEU A 353 -8.54 -12.52 13.26
N LEU A 354 -9.61 -12.57 12.46
CA LEU A 354 -10.93 -12.06 12.85
C LEU A 354 -11.69 -13.02 13.77
N THR A 355 -11.42 -14.32 13.69
CA THR A 355 -12.18 -15.36 14.42
C THR A 355 -11.44 -15.92 15.64
N VAL A 356 -10.11 -16.03 15.56
CA VAL A 356 -9.26 -16.61 16.61
C VAL A 356 -8.43 -15.54 17.32
N GLY A 357 -8.04 -14.47 16.61
CA GLY A 357 -7.20 -13.39 17.15
C GLY A 357 -5.75 -13.47 16.67
N SER A 358 -4.86 -12.74 17.35
CA SER A 358 -3.44 -12.68 17.00
C SER A 358 -2.65 -13.83 17.64
N SER A 359 -1.54 -14.23 17.02
CA SER A 359 -0.60 -15.22 17.55
C SER A 359 0.32 -14.68 18.68
N ALA A 360 -0.04 -13.56 19.31
CA ALA A 360 0.79 -12.96 20.35
C ALA A 360 0.83 -13.87 21.60
N GLY A 361 2.03 -14.17 22.09
CA GLY A 361 2.24 -15.09 23.21
C GLY A 361 2.04 -16.58 22.86
N ALA A 362 1.79 -16.93 21.59
CA ALA A 362 1.70 -18.31 21.15
C ALA A 362 3.08 -18.95 20.97
N GLY A 363 3.20 -20.24 21.29
CA GLY A 363 4.39 -21.03 20.97
C GLY A 363 4.55 -21.33 19.46
N PRO A 364 5.69 -21.93 19.05
CA PRO A 364 5.93 -22.31 17.66
C PRO A 364 4.81 -23.18 17.11
N PHE A 365 4.21 -22.76 15.99
CA PHE A 365 3.08 -23.44 15.34
C PHE A 365 1.85 -23.73 16.22
N ALA A 366 1.71 -23.05 17.37
CA ALA A 366 0.61 -23.28 18.30
C ALA A 366 -0.68 -22.51 17.94
N HIS A 367 -0.60 -21.54 17.03
CA HIS A 367 -1.73 -20.70 16.61
C HIS A 367 -2.06 -20.93 15.12
N PRO A 368 -3.33 -20.94 14.69
CA PRO A 368 -3.70 -21.22 13.29
C PRO A 368 -3.07 -20.29 12.23
N VAL A 369 -2.71 -19.07 12.62
CA VAL A 369 -1.92 -18.12 11.80
C VAL A 369 -0.63 -18.75 11.27
N ALA A 370 0.01 -19.63 12.04
CA ALA A 370 1.24 -20.29 11.66
C ALA A 370 1.10 -21.21 10.44
N PHE A 371 -0.13 -21.55 10.03
CA PHE A 371 -0.41 -22.39 8.86
C PHE A 371 -0.96 -21.60 7.67
N THR A 372 -1.66 -20.49 7.92
CA THR A 372 -2.23 -19.65 6.86
C THR A 372 -1.23 -18.61 6.34
N ALA A 373 -0.44 -18.00 7.22
CA ALA A 373 0.54 -16.99 6.84
C ALA A 373 1.65 -17.55 5.92
N PRO A 374 2.16 -18.78 6.10
CA PRO A 374 3.16 -19.34 5.18
C PRO A 374 2.66 -19.49 3.75
N ILE A 375 1.39 -19.82 3.52
CA ILE A 375 0.82 -19.92 2.17
C ILE A 375 0.99 -18.57 1.45
N MET A 376 0.58 -17.49 2.12
CA MET A 376 0.72 -16.13 1.62
C MET A 376 2.20 -15.72 1.47
N GLY A 377 3.02 -15.90 2.52
CA GLY A 377 4.40 -15.44 2.56
C GLY A 377 5.31 -16.15 1.55
N LEU A 378 5.15 -17.47 1.39
CA LEU A 378 5.91 -18.25 0.39
C LEU A 378 5.48 -17.88 -1.04
N SER A 379 4.19 -17.62 -1.29
CA SER A 379 3.73 -17.08 -2.58
C SER A 379 4.30 -15.70 -2.88
N VAL A 380 4.44 -14.83 -1.87
CA VAL A 380 5.12 -13.52 -2.02
C VAL A 380 6.60 -13.71 -2.34
N LEU A 381 7.32 -14.62 -1.66
CA LEU A 381 8.73 -14.89 -1.96
C LEU A 381 8.91 -15.46 -3.38
N LEU A 382 8.04 -16.36 -3.81
CA LEU A 382 8.01 -16.85 -5.19
C LEU A 382 7.76 -15.72 -6.19
N ALA A 383 6.85 -14.79 -5.87
CA ALA A 383 6.58 -13.61 -6.69
C ALA A 383 7.81 -12.70 -6.79
N ILE A 384 8.49 -12.43 -5.68
CA ILE A 384 9.73 -11.65 -5.64
C ILE A 384 10.76 -12.26 -6.59
N ALA A 385 11.05 -13.55 -6.47
CA ALA A 385 12.03 -14.21 -7.33
C ALA A 385 11.62 -14.14 -8.81
N THR A 386 10.38 -14.54 -9.11
CA THR A 386 9.86 -14.62 -10.49
C THR A 386 9.83 -13.25 -11.16
N PHE A 387 9.31 -12.24 -10.47
CA PHE A 387 9.16 -10.89 -11.01
C PHE A 387 10.49 -10.14 -11.10
N SER A 388 11.41 -10.33 -10.15
CA SER A 388 12.75 -9.74 -10.23
C SER A 388 13.51 -10.24 -11.46
N MET A 389 13.46 -11.55 -11.73
CA MET A 389 14.08 -12.13 -12.93
C MET A 389 13.45 -11.57 -14.21
N ARG A 390 12.12 -11.46 -14.27
CA ARG A 390 11.42 -10.92 -15.45
C ARG A 390 11.73 -9.44 -15.69
N LEU A 391 11.75 -8.63 -14.63
CA LEU A 391 12.12 -7.21 -14.72
C LEU A 391 13.58 -7.03 -15.15
N ALA A 392 14.50 -7.86 -14.67
CA ALA A 392 15.91 -7.84 -15.10
C ALA A 392 16.09 -8.26 -16.58
N SER A 393 15.23 -9.14 -17.09
CA SER A 393 15.25 -9.59 -18.49
C SER A 393 14.53 -8.67 -19.48
N THR A 394 13.95 -7.56 -19.00
CA THR A 394 13.22 -6.62 -19.87
C THR A 394 14.24 -5.76 -20.64
N PRO A 395 14.29 -5.80 -21.98
CA PRO A 395 15.30 -5.08 -22.75
C PRO A 395 15.30 -3.58 -22.42
N GLU A 396 16.48 -2.99 -22.17
CA GLU A 396 16.61 -1.54 -22.12
C GLU A 396 16.22 -0.98 -23.50
N ALA A 397 15.38 0.05 -23.54
CA ALA A 397 15.07 0.74 -24.78
C ALA A 397 16.41 1.28 -25.35
N ILE A 398 16.84 0.74 -26.49
CA ILE A 398 18.06 1.15 -27.18
C ILE A 398 17.99 2.66 -27.34
N ARG A 399 18.90 3.40 -26.70
CA ARG A 399 19.04 4.83 -26.94
C ARG A 399 19.39 4.98 -28.43
N ALA A 400 18.52 5.66 -29.19
CA ALA A 400 18.89 6.11 -30.52
C ALA A 400 20.21 6.92 -30.40
N PRO A 401 21.21 6.68 -31.27
CA PRO A 401 22.41 7.51 -31.30
C PRO A 401 21.99 8.98 -31.43
N ALA A 402 22.62 9.87 -30.68
CA ALA A 402 22.42 11.30 -30.86
C ALA A 402 22.72 11.67 -32.32
N PRO A 403 21.91 12.50 -32.98
CA PRO A 403 22.23 12.98 -34.31
C PRO A 403 23.56 13.74 -34.24
N ALA A 404 24.46 13.39 -35.17
CA ALA A 404 25.81 13.94 -35.30
C ALA A 404 25.80 15.42 -35.68
#